data_AF-A0A368GQY6-F1
#
_entry.id   AF-A0A368GQY6-F1
#
_cell.length_a   1.000
_cell.length_b   1.000
_cell.length_c   1.000
_cell.angle_alpha   90.00
_cell.angle_beta   90.00
_cell.angle_gamma   90.00
#
_symmetry.space_group_name_H-M   'P 1'
#
loop_
_entity.id
_entity.type
_entity.pdbx_description
1 polymer ?
#
loop_
_entity_poly.entity_id
_entity_poly.type
_entity_poly.pdbx_seq_one_letter_code
_entity_poly.pdbx_strand_id
1 'polypeptide(L)' 'MRKKMVIEASDKEKLDEVDMVLAAEDGQIKRSRDPKMCHHNARQKCAHCLPIDVSCTNIF' A
#
# COMPACT_ATOMS: atom_id res chain seq x y z
N MET A 1 -2.77 36.36 26.71
CA MET A 1 -1.95 35.15 26.93
C MET A 1 -2.65 33.93 26.34
N ARG A 2 -2.28 33.48 25.14
CA ARG A 2 -2.57 32.14 24.60
C ARG A 2 -1.37 31.70 23.76
N LYS A 3 -0.28 31.34 24.44
CA LYS A 3 0.90 30.74 23.82
C LYS A 3 1.06 29.35 24.44
N LYS A 4 0.48 28.34 23.79
CA LYS A 4 0.85 26.92 23.95
C LYS A 4 -0.01 26.05 23.04
N MET A 5 0.46 25.84 21.81
CA MET A 5 0.19 24.62 21.04
C MET A 5 1.09 24.51 19.79
N VAL A 6 2.29 25.08 19.83
CA VAL A 6 3.33 24.86 18.81
C VAL A 6 4.66 24.61 19.53
N ILE A 7 4.78 23.41 20.09
CA ILE A 7 6.01 22.87 20.69
C ILE A 7 5.88 21.37 20.40
N GLU A 8 6.63 20.68 19.55
CA GLU A 8 7.76 20.92 18.67
C GLU A 8 7.55 19.92 17.53
N ALA A 9 7.32 20.38 16.30
CA ALA A 9 7.28 19.52 15.12
C ALA A 9 8.58 19.65 14.32
N SER A 10 9.71 19.84 15.02
CA SER A 10 10.95 20.32 14.37
C SER A 10 12.11 19.33 14.34
N ASP A 11 12.00 18.13 14.93
CA ASP A 11 13.13 17.17 14.97
C ASP A 11 12.81 15.76 14.42
N LYS A 12 11.66 15.58 13.74
CA LYS A 12 11.30 14.31 13.08
C LYS A 12 11.09 14.46 11.58
N GLU A 13 11.91 15.25 10.92
CA GLU A 13 11.90 15.39 9.46
C GLU A 13 12.81 14.36 8.76
N LYS A 14 13.56 13.55 9.54
CA LYS A 14 14.37 12.46 9.00
C LYS A 14 13.51 11.20 8.89
N LEU A 15 13.41 10.66 7.68
CA LEU A 15 12.88 9.32 7.42
C LEU A 15 13.64 8.31 8.29
N ASP A 16 12.91 7.48 9.01
CA ASP A 16 13.53 6.41 9.79
C ASP A 16 13.86 5.19 8.91
N GLU A 17 14.50 4.19 9.50
CA GLU A 17 14.89 2.98 8.77
C GLU A 17 13.68 2.23 8.19
N VAL A 18 12.54 2.26 8.88
CA VAL A 18 11.32 1.60 8.44
C VAL A 18 10.72 2.36 7.26
N ASP A 19 10.69 3.69 7.32
CA ASP A 19 10.25 4.55 6.22
C ASP A 19 11.08 4.31 4.94
N MET A 20 12.40 4.18 5.08
CA MET A 20 13.28 3.88 3.95
C MET A 20 12.98 2.52 3.31
N VAL A 21 12.69 1.50 4.13
CA VAL A 21 12.33 0.16 3.64
C VAL A 21 10.96 0.20 2.96
N LEU A 22 9.95 0.79 3.60
CA LEU A 22 8.59 0.84 3.07
C LEU A 22 8.49 1.69 1.79
N ALA A 23 9.29 2.76 1.67
CA ALA A 23 9.35 3.59 0.48
C ALA A 23 9.93 2.87 -0.75
N ALA A 24 10.68 1.78 -0.55
CA ALA A 24 11.23 0.97 -1.63
C ALA A 24 10.25 -0.09 -2.16
N GLU A 25 9.16 -0.38 -1.43
CA GLU A 25 8.17 -1.40 -1.79
C GLU A 25 7.16 -0.87 -2.82
N ASP A 26 6.65 -1.77 -3.69
CA ASP A 26 5.69 -1.41 -4.75
C ASP A 26 4.25 -1.21 -4.24
N GLY A 27 3.99 -1.55 -2.98
CA GLY A 27 2.67 -1.47 -2.37
C GLY A 27 1.63 -2.42 -3.00
N GLN A 28 2.05 -3.43 -3.77
CA GLN A 28 1.14 -4.32 -4.49
C GLN A 28 0.93 -5.66 -3.79
N ILE A 29 -0.33 -6.01 -3.60
CA ILE A 29 -0.73 -7.36 -3.18
C ILE A 29 -0.84 -8.24 -4.43
N LYS A 30 0.12 -9.16 -4.60
CA LYS A 30 0.14 -10.11 -5.71
C LYS A 30 -0.88 -11.22 -5.49
N ARG A 31 -1.91 -11.28 -6.34
CA ARG A 31 -2.96 -12.31 -6.29
C ARG A 31 -2.72 -13.40 -7.31
N SER A 32 -2.95 -14.65 -6.90
CA SER A 32 -2.92 -15.81 -7.78
C SER A 32 -4.24 -15.95 -8.54
N ARG A 33 -4.22 -16.71 -9.64
CA ARG A 33 -5.44 -17.04 -10.38
C ARG A 33 -6.35 -17.92 -9.52
N ASP A 34 -7.58 -17.47 -9.32
CA ASP A 34 -8.64 -18.26 -8.69
C ASP A 34 -9.36 -19.10 -9.76
N PRO A 35 -9.34 -20.44 -9.71
CA PRO A 35 -10.01 -21.28 -10.72
C PRO A 35 -11.54 -21.10 -10.82
N LYS A 36 -12.19 -20.66 -9.74
CA LYS A 36 -13.65 -20.48 -9.68
C LYS A 36 -14.07 -19.11 -10.20
N MET A 37 -13.27 -18.07 -9.95
CA MET A 37 -13.59 -16.68 -10.30
C MET A 37 -12.90 -16.19 -11.58
N CYS A 38 -11.80 -16.81 -12.00
CA CYS A 38 -11.02 -16.38 -13.16
C CYS A 38 -11.39 -17.18 -14.43
N HIS A 39 -12.23 -16.58 -15.27
CA HIS A 39 -12.63 -17.15 -16.56
C HIS A 39 -11.77 -16.65 -17.73
N HIS A 40 -10.45 -16.80 -17.60
CA HIS A 40 -9.48 -16.38 -18.63
C HIS A 40 -8.32 -17.37 -18.73
N ASN A 41 -7.53 -17.27 -19.80
CA ASN A 41 -6.37 -18.13 -20.03
C ASN A 41 -5.20 -17.75 -19.10
N ALA A 42 -4.17 -18.61 -19.04
CA ALA A 42 -3.09 -18.51 -18.07
C ALA A 42 -2.27 -17.20 -18.12
N ARG A 43 -2.19 -16.53 -19.28
CA ARG A 43 -1.41 -15.29 -19.47
C ARG A 43 -2.24 -14.01 -19.33
N GLN A 44 -3.53 -14.13 -19.05
CA GLN A 44 -4.44 -12.99 -18.88
C GLN A 44 -4.63 -12.69 -17.39
N LYS A 45 -5.09 -11.48 -17.07
CA LYS A 45 -5.47 -11.08 -15.71
C LYS A 45 -6.86 -10.44 -15.73
N CYS A 46 -7.62 -10.59 -14.65
CA CYS A 46 -8.93 -9.95 -14.44
C CYS A 46 -9.00 -9.30 -13.05
N ALA A 47 -10.14 -8.69 -12.72
CA ALA A 47 -10.36 -8.05 -11.42
C ALA A 47 -10.16 -8.96 -10.20
N HIS A 48 -10.15 -10.28 -10.35
CA HIS A 48 -9.91 -11.24 -9.27
C HIS A 48 -8.43 -11.63 -9.08
N CYS A 49 -7.58 -11.48 -10.10
CA CYS A 49 -6.18 -11.91 -10.05
C CYS A 49 -5.18 -10.82 -10.48
N LEU A 50 -5.66 -9.62 -10.84
CA LEU A 50 -4.80 -8.47 -11.03
C LEU A 50 -4.19 -8.06 -9.67
N PRO A 51 -2.90 -7.70 -9.60
CA PRO A 51 -2.32 -7.08 -8.42
C PRO A 51 -3.11 -5.84 -8.03
N ILE A 52 -3.33 -5.65 -6.73
CA ILE A 52 -4.04 -4.49 -6.19
C ILE A 52 -3.10 -3.70 -5.29
N ASP A 53 -3.32 -2.39 -5.22
CA ASP A 53 -2.61 -1.53 -4.29
C ASP A 53 -3.14 -1.76 -2.86
N VAL A 54 -2.25 -1.79 -1.87
CA VAL A 54 -2.59 -1.81 -0.44
C VAL A 54 -3.46 -0.63 -0.02
N SER A 55 -3.41 0.48 -0.77
CA SER A 55 -4.21 1.68 -0.52
C SER A 55 -5.67 1.54 -0.99
N CYS A 56 -5.99 0.55 -1.84
CA CYS A 56 -7.34 0.37 -2.35
C CYS A 56 -8.27 -0.14 -1.24
N THR A 57 -9.33 0.63 -0.94
CA THR A 57 -10.28 0.39 0.16
C THR A 57 -11.16 -0.85 0.03
N ASN A 58 -11.04 -1.63 -1.05
CA ASN A 58 -11.80 -2.87 -1.31
C ASN A 58 -10.87 -4.11 -1.33
N ILE A 59 -10.11 -4.30 -0.26
CA ILE A 59 -9.33 -5.53 -0.03
C ILE A 59 -10.20 -6.67 0.53
N PHE A 60 -11.41 -6.37 1.02
CA PHE A 60 -12.36 -7.32 1.60
C PHE A 60 -13.67 -7.39 0.82
#